data_AF-A0A0U4XY01-F1
#
_entry.id   AF-A0A0U4XY01-F1
#
_cell.length_a   1.000
_cell.length_b   1.000
_cell.length_c   1.000
_cell.angle_alpha   90.00
_cell.angle_beta   90.00
_cell.angle_gamma   90.00
#
_symmetry.space_group_name_H-M   'P 1'
#
loop_
_entity.id
_entity.type
_entity.pdbx_description
1 polymer ?
#
loop_
_entity_poly.entity_id
_entity_poly.type
_entity_poly.pdbx_seq_one_letter_code
_entity_poly.pdbx_strand_id
1 'polypeptide(L)' 'MLKDRDSLLGQLHELRSEHRDLDTIISRLTQDPAPIDQLHLQRLKKRKLLLRDRIAWLESQLIPDDIA' A
#
# COMPACT_ATOMS: atom_id res chain seq x y z
N MET A 1 24.65 6.60 0.08
CA MET A 1 25.40 5.37 -0.28
C MET A 1 24.51 4.50 -1.16
N LEU A 2 25.04 3.60 -2.01
CA LEU A 2 24.17 2.68 -2.79
C LEU A 2 23.28 1.78 -1.90
N LYS A 3 23.74 1.44 -0.69
CA LYS A 3 22.98 0.64 0.29
C LYS A 3 21.65 1.25 0.72
N ASP A 4 21.55 2.58 0.72
CA ASP A 4 20.35 3.27 1.17
C ASP A 4 19.23 3.15 0.13
N ARG A 5 19.59 3.22 -1.17
CA ARG A 5 18.64 3.10 -2.28
C ARG A 5 18.09 1.69 -2.42
N ASP A 6 18.95 0.67 -2.33
CA ASP A 6 18.52 -0.73 -2.41
C ASP A 6 17.61 -1.12 -1.23
N SER A 7 17.90 -0.59 -0.03
CA SER A 7 17.02 -0.74 1.14
C SER A 7 15.66 -0.08 0.95
N LEU A 8 15.62 1.14 0.40
CA LEU A 8 14.37 1.84 0.08
C LEU A 8 13.56 1.11 -1.00
N LEU A 9 14.22 0.51 -2.01
CA LEU A 9 13.57 -0.32 -3.03
C LEU A 9 12.98 -1.61 -2.45
N GLY A 10 13.69 -2.25 -1.52
CA GLY A 10 13.18 -3.42 -0.79
C GLY A 10 11.92 -3.08 0.01
N GLN A 11 11.97 -2.01 0.81
CA GLN A 11 10.81 -1.51 1.55
C GLN A 11 9.63 -1.13 0.63
N LEU A 12 9.91 -0.49 -0.51
CA LEU A 12 8.90 -0.15 -1.49
C LEU A 12 8.22 -1.40 -2.06
N HIS A 13 8.99 -2.46 -2.32
CA HIS A 13 8.46 -3.73 -2.80
C HIS A 13 7.54 -4.39 -1.76
N GLU A 14 7.97 -4.45 -0.49
CA GLU A 14 7.18 -4.99 0.62
C GLU A 14 5.86 -4.23 0.78
N LEU A 15 5.90 -2.89 0.81
CA LEU A 15 4.70 -2.07 0.95
C LEU A 15 3.74 -2.22 -0.23
N ARG A 16 4.26 -2.33 -1.46
CA ARG A 16 3.44 -2.61 -2.66
C ARG A 16 2.79 -3.99 -2.59
N SER A 17 3.49 -5.00 -2.07
CA SER A 17 2.92 -6.33 -1.85
C SER A 17 1.80 -6.27 -0.81
N GLU A 18 2.05 -5.68 0.36
CA GLU A 18 1.03 -5.55 1.42
C GLU A 18 -0.20 -4.78 0.93
N HIS A 19 0.00 -3.71 0.16
CA HIS A 19 -1.10 -2.94 -0.43
C HIS A 19 -1.94 -3.80 -1.39
N ARG A 20 -1.32 -4.64 -2.22
CA ARG A 20 -2.01 -5.54 -3.15
C ARG A 20 -2.78 -6.64 -2.40
N ASP A 21 -2.19 -7.18 -1.34
CA ASP A 21 -2.84 -8.19 -0.51
C ASP A 21 -4.07 -7.62 0.19
N LEU A 22 -3.96 -6.40 0.74
CA LEU A 22 -5.10 -5.69 1.32
C LEU A 22 -6.19 -5.41 0.29
N ASP A 23 -5.84 -5.08 -0.95
CA ASP A 23 -6.82 -4.89 -2.01
C ASP A 23 -7.58 -6.18 -2.33
N THR A 24 -6.85 -7.30 -2.37
CA THR A 24 -7.43 -8.63 -2.58
C THR A 24 -8.38 -9.01 -1.44
N ILE A 25 -8.00 -8.74 -0.18
CA ILE A 25 -8.84 -8.98 1.00
C ILE A 25 -10.10 -8.12 0.95
N ILE A 26 -9.97 -6.82 0.66
CA ILE A 26 -11.10 -5.90 0.53
C ILE A 26 -12.05 -6.37 -0.56
N SER A 27 -11.52 -6.74 -1.74
CA SER A 27 -12.32 -7.23 -2.87
C SER A 27 -13.13 -8.48 -2.49
N ARG A 28 -12.49 -9.46 -1.86
CA ARG A 28 -13.16 -10.68 -1.38
C ARG A 28 -14.26 -10.36 -0.38
N LEU A 29 -13.97 -9.51 0.62
CA LEU A 29 -14.96 -9.10 1.62
C LEU A 29 -16.15 -8.37 0.99
N THR A 30 -15.93 -7.59 -0.08
CA THR A 30 -17.02 -6.90 -0.78
C THR A 30 -17.84 -7.79 -1.71
N GLN A 31 -17.31 -8.94 -2.12
CA GLN A 31 -17.99 -9.91 -2.98
C GLN A 31 -18.75 -10.98 -2.19
N ASP A 32 -18.43 -11.15 -0.91
CA ASP A 32 -19.13 -12.08 -0.05
C ASP A 32 -20.58 -11.60 0.19
N PRO A 33 -21.61 -12.44 -0.07
CA PRO A 33 -23.00 -12.11 0.21
C PRO A 33 -23.33 -12.03 1.71
N ALA A 34 -22.40 -12.41 2.60
CA ALA A 34 -22.56 -12.27 4.05
C ALA A 34 -22.66 -10.80 4.50
N PRO A 35 -23.28 -10.51 5.67
CA PRO A 35 -23.30 -9.18 6.24
C PRO A 35 -21.88 -8.66 6.47
N ILE A 36 -21.47 -7.66 5.71
CA ILE A 36 -20.16 -7.04 5.85
C ILE A 36 -20.13 -6.22 7.14
N ASP A 37 -19.14 -6.49 8.00
CA ASP A 37 -18.76 -5.57 9.07
C ASP A 37 -18.18 -4.29 8.43
N GLN A 38 -19.02 -3.26 8.36
CA GLN A 38 -18.67 -1.97 7.77
C GLN A 38 -17.49 -1.30 8.50
N LEU A 39 -17.36 -1.49 9.82
CA LEU A 39 -16.25 -0.94 10.59
C LEU A 39 -14.95 -1.66 10.24
N HIS A 40 -15.00 -2.99 10.07
CA HIS A 40 -13.86 -3.76 9.60
C HIS A 40 -13.41 -3.30 8.20
N LEU A 41 -14.36 -3.18 7.25
CA LEU A 41 -14.08 -2.71 5.90
C LEU A 41 -13.48 -1.29 5.88
N GLN A 42 -14.01 -0.38 6.70
CA GLN A 42 -13.47 0.99 6.83
C GLN A 42 -12.03 0.99 7.36
N ARG A 43 -11.71 0.16 8.36
CA ARG A 43 -10.34 0.02 8.88
C ARG A 43 -9.37 -0.50 7.82
N LEU A 44 -9.77 -1.49 7.03
CA LEU A 44 -8.96 -2.02 5.93
C LEU A 44 -8.70 -0.96 4.85
N LYS A 45 -9.75 -0.23 4.42
CA LYS A 45 -9.62 0.86 3.46
C LYS A 45 -8.70 1.98 3.98
N LYS A 46 -8.81 2.34 5.27
CA LYS A 46 -7.90 3.32 5.90
C LYS A 46 -6.46 2.83 5.90
N ARG A 47 -6.21 1.55 6.22
CA ARG A 47 -4.87 0.96 6.16
C ARG A 47 -4.30 0.96 4.74
N LYS A 48 -5.13 0.60 3.74
CA LYS A 48 -4.76 0.66 2.32
C LYS A 48 -4.37 2.09 1.90
N LEU A 49 -5.11 3.10 2.34
CA LEU A 49 -4.80 4.51 2.08
C LEU A 49 -3.44 4.90 2.65
N LEU A 50 -3.16 4.56 3.91
CA LEU A 50 -1.88 4.84 4.57
C LEU A 50 -0.70 4.18 3.85
N LEU A 51 -0.86 2.93 3.38
CA LEU A 51 0.16 2.24 2.60
C LEU A 51 0.41 2.93 1.27
N ARG A 52 -0.65 3.35 0.56
CA ARG A 52 -0.52 4.10 -0.69
C ARG A 52 0.25 5.41 -0.48
N ASP A 53 -0.07 6.15 0.58
CA ASP A 53 0.59 7.42 0.88
C ASP A 53 2.06 7.19 1.26
N ARG A 54 2.37 6.10 1.98
CA ARG A 54 3.76 5.70 2.31
C ARG A 54 4.55 5.25 1.07
N ILE A 55 3.92 4.52 0.16
CA ILE A 55 4.49 4.13 -1.14
C ILE A 55 4.84 5.38 -1.93
N ALA A 56 3.90 6.31 -2.09
CA ALA A 56 4.13 7.56 -2.83
C ALA A 56 5.26 8.39 -2.21
N TRP A 57 5.32 8.45 -0.88
CA TRP A 57 6.43 9.11 -0.18
C TRP A 57 7.78 8.44 -0.47
N LEU A 58 7.88 7.11 -0.37
CA LEU A 58 9.12 6.39 -0.71
C LEU A 58 9.51 6.51 -2.19
N GLU A 59 8.54 6.47 -3.09
CA GLU A 59 8.74 6.70 -4.52
C GLU A 59 9.32 8.10 -4.77
N SER A 60 8.79 9.14 -4.11
CA SER A 60 9.34 10.50 -4.21
C SER A 60 10.76 10.64 -3.69
N GLN A 61 11.18 9.81 -2.72
CA GLN A 61 12.55 9.79 -2.21
C GLN A 61 13.51 9.03 -3.15
N LEU A 62 12.96 8.10 -3.95
CA LEU A 62 13.69 7.26 -4.89
C LEU A 62 13.80 7.85 -6.30
N ILE A 63 12.92 8.80 -6.64
CA ILE A 63 12.91 9.57 -7.88
C ILE A 63 13.60 10.92 -7.61
N PRO A 64 14.90 11.08 -7.85
CA PRO A 64 15.45 12.41 -8.08
C PRO A 64 14.98 12.88 -9.47
N ASP A 65 14.11 13.89 -9.53
CA ASP A 65 13.83 14.73 -10.72
C ASP A 65 13.00 14.21 -11.93
N ASP A 66 12.02 13.31 -11.82
CA ASP A 66 11.21 12.90 -13.01
C ASP A 66 9.70 13.22 -12.98
N ILE A 67 9.19 14.00 -12.03
CA ILE A 67 7.80 14.51 -12.11
C ILE A 67 7.74 15.98 -11.66
N ALA A 68 8.11 16.86 -12.59
CA ALA A 68 7.69 18.27 -12.63
C ALA A 68 6.55 18.44 -13.64
#